data_AF-A0A7X7IP31-F1
#
_entry.id   AF-A0A7X7IP31-F1
#
_cell.length_a   1.000
_cell.length_b   1.000
_cell.length_c   1.000
_cell.angle_alpha   90.00
_cell.angle_beta   90.00
_cell.angle_gamma   90.00
#
_symmetry.space_group_name_H-M   'P 1'
#
loop_
_entity.id
_entity.type
_entity.pdbx_description
1 polymer ?
#
loop_
_entity_poly.entity_id
_entity_poly.type
_entity_poly.pdbx_seq_one_letter_code
_entity_poly.pdbx_strand_id
1 'polypeptide(L)' 'GTLDEMFDALTLRQTGRMQDLPIILFGRRFWERAINFQFLADEGTIDDRDLDLIHYADEPEQAWQIIQDFHKK' A
#
# COMPACT_ATOMS: atom_id res chain seq x y z
N GLY A 1 -3.80 -14.83 -4.20
CA GLY A 1 -2.59 -15.14 -3.39
C GLY A 1 -1.98 -13.84 -2.90
N THR A 2 -1.20 -13.77 -1.82
CA THR A 2 -0.91 -12.47 -1.15
C THR A 2 -0.40 -11.35 -2.07
N LEU A 3 0.58 -11.63 -2.95
CA LEU A 3 1.07 -10.64 -3.91
C LEU A 3 0.04 -10.27 -4.98
N ASP A 4 -0.68 -11.27 -5.48
CA ASP A 4 -1.74 -11.13 -6.48
C ASP A 4 -2.90 -10.26 -5.95
N GLU A 5 -3.37 -10.52 -4.72
CA GLU A 5 -4.37 -9.69 -4.03
C GLU A 5 -3.87 -8.27 -3.75
N MET A 6 -2.60 -8.11 -3.36
CA MET A 6 -2.00 -6.79 -3.14
C MET A 6 -1.98 -5.95 -4.41
N PHE A 7 -1.52 -6.52 -5.54
CA PHE A 7 -1.47 -5.79 -6.81
C PHE A 7 -2.87 -5.51 -7.38
N ASP A 8 -3.82 -6.42 -7.20
CA ASP A 8 -5.22 -6.17 -7.58
C ASP A 8 -5.82 -5.02 -6.75
N ALA A 9 -5.61 -5.02 -5.43
CA ALA A 9 -6.07 -3.94 -4.56
C ALA A 9 -5.43 -2.59 -4.92
N LEU A 10 -4.12 -2.54 -5.19
CA LEU A 10 -3.42 -1.33 -5.65
C LEU A 10 -4.01 -0.82 -6.96
N THR A 11 -4.22 -1.69 -7.94
CA THR A 11 -4.78 -1.34 -9.26
C THR A 11 -6.20 -0.81 -9.14
N LEU A 12 -7.04 -1.44 -8.31
CA LEU A 12 -8.42 -0.99 -8.09
C LEU A 12 -8.48 0.35 -7.36
N ARG A 13 -7.56 0.61 -6.41
CA ARG A 13 -7.44 1.90 -5.72
C ARG A 13 -6.96 3.00 -6.65
N GLN A 14 -5.91 2.74 -7.43
CA GLN A 14 -5.37 3.66 -8.43
C GLN A 14 -6.42 4.06 -9.48
N THR A 15 -7.23 3.10 -9.94
CA THR A 15 -8.25 3.34 -10.96
C THR A 15 -9.60 3.82 -10.41
N GLY A 16 -9.72 3.97 -9.09
CA GLY A 16 -10.98 4.41 -8.43
C GLY A 16 -12.12 3.40 -8.55
N ARG A 17 -11.81 2.11 -8.73
CA ARG A 17 -12.79 1.02 -8.91
C ARG A 17 -13.12 0.27 -7.63
N MET A 18 -12.57 0.70 -6.49
CA MET A 18 -12.82 0.16 -5.16
C MET A 18 -13.13 1.31 -4.19
N GLN A 19 -13.79 0.97 -3.08
CA GLN A 19 -13.94 1.89 -1.95
C GLN A 19 -12.57 2.40 -1.47
N ASP A 20 -12.52 3.67 -1.06
CA ASP A 20 -11.32 4.28 -0.52
C ASP A 20 -10.98 3.59 0.81
N LEU A 21 -9.93 2.76 0.82
CA LEU A 21 -9.48 1.96 1.98
C LEU A 21 -7.95 1.93 2.07
N PRO A 22 -7.33 2.08 3.26
CA PRO A 22 -5.87 2.10 3.34
C PRO A 22 -5.28 0.72 3.02
N ILE A 23 -4.25 0.67 2.16
CA ILE A 23 -3.49 -0.56 1.91
C ILE A 23 -2.32 -0.59 2.90
N ILE A 24 -2.31 -1.59 3.79
CA ILE A 24 -1.33 -1.70 4.87
C ILE A 24 -0.52 -2.98 4.69
N LEU A 25 0.78 -2.84 4.51
CA LEU A 25 1.74 -3.93 4.42
C LEU A 25 2.40 -4.15 5.78
N PHE A 26 2.13 -5.31 6.38
CA PHE A 26 2.67 -5.65 7.70
C PHE A 26 4.09 -6.21 7.60
N GLY A 27 5.00 -5.74 8.46
CA GLY A 27 6.41 -6.15 8.50
C GLY A 27 7.24 -5.48 7.40
N ARG A 28 7.59 -4.21 7.58
CA ARG A 28 8.29 -3.38 6.59
C ARG A 28 9.55 -4.04 6.04
N ARG A 29 10.38 -4.62 6.92
CA ARG A 29 11.64 -5.29 6.53
C ARG A 29 11.43 -6.42 5.51
N PHE A 30 10.32 -7.14 5.59
CA PHE A 30 10.01 -8.19 4.60
C PHE A 30 9.70 -7.55 3.25
N TRP A 31 8.84 -6.54 3.24
CA TRP A 31 8.36 -5.90 2.02
C TRP A 31 9.44 -5.10 1.29
N GLU A 32 10.27 -4.35 1.98
CA GLU A 32 11.42 -3.63 1.38
C GLU A 32 12.42 -4.58 0.70
N ARG A 33 12.49 -5.83 1.15
CA ARG A 33 13.32 -6.87 0.52
C ARG A 33 12.60 -7.59 -0.61
N ALA A 34 11.28 -7.72 -0.52
CA ALA A 34 10.47 -8.40 -1.52
C ALA A 34 10.28 -7.54 -2.77
N ILE A 35 9.96 -6.26 -2.60
CA ILE A 35 9.62 -5.33 -3.68
C ILE A 35 10.15 -3.94 -3.32
N ASN A 36 10.88 -3.33 -4.25
CA ASN A 36 11.25 -1.93 -4.17
C ASN A 36 10.24 -1.10 -4.98
N PHE A 37 9.22 -0.56 -4.31
CA PHE A 37 8.19 0.25 -4.97
C PHE A 37 8.73 1.56 -5.55
N GLN A 38 9.74 2.17 -4.91
CA GLN A 38 10.38 3.37 -5.47
C GLN A 38 11.03 3.07 -6.82
N PHE A 39 11.74 1.94 -6.93
CA PHE A 39 12.32 1.53 -8.21
C PHE A 39 11.26 1.32 -9.29
N LEU A 40 10.08 0.78 -8.95
CA LEU A 40 8.98 0.64 -9.88
C LEU A 40 8.45 2.00 -10.37
N ALA A 41 8.40 3.01 -9.50
CA ALA A 41 8.06 4.38 -9.87
C ALA A 41 9.14 5.03 -10.74
N ASP A 42 10.41 4.87 -10.37
CA ASP A 42 11.56 5.40 -11.11
C ASP A 42 11.64 4.86 -12.55
N GLU A 43 11.28 3.58 -12.74
CA GLU A 43 11.19 2.93 -14.07
C GLU A 43 9.89 3.28 -14.83
N GLY A 44 9.01 4.10 -14.25
CA GLY A 44 7.75 4.53 -14.87
C GLY A 44 6.69 3.44 -14.98
N THR A 45 6.78 2.39 -14.16
CA THR A 45 5.77 1.32 -14.14
C THR A 45 4.56 1.64 -13.27
N ILE A 46 4.72 2.57 -12.31
CA ILE A 46 3.67 3.19 -11.49
C ILE A 46 3.96 4.70 -11.35
N ASP A 47 2.97 5.52 -11.01
CA ASP A 47 3.22 6.95 -10.74
C ASP A 47 3.82 7.14 -9.32
N ASP A 48 4.62 8.20 -9.11
CA ASP A 48 5.14 8.53 -7.77
C ASP A 48 4.04 8.71 -6.71
N ARG A 49 2.89 9.27 -7.11
CA ARG A 49 1.72 9.44 -6.23
C ARG A 49 1.12 8.10 -5.78
N ASP A 50 1.35 7.02 -6.52
CA ASP A 50 0.80 5.71 -6.16
C ASP A 50 1.56 5.11 -4.97
N LEU A 51 2.76 5.61 -4.67
CA LEU A 51 3.50 5.25 -3.45
C LEU A 51 2.74 5.68 -2.19
N ASP A 52 1.94 6.76 -2.26
CA ASP A 52 1.10 7.23 -1.16
C ASP A 52 -0.07 6.27 -0.83
N LEU A 53 -0.38 5.34 -1.72
CA LEU A 53 -1.40 4.30 -1.48
C LEU A 53 -0.91 3.24 -0.47
N ILE A 54 0.41 3.12 -0.28
CA ILE A 54 1.03 2.05 0.51
C ILE A 54 1.41 2.58 1.89
N HIS A 55 0.88 1.94 2.92
CA HIS A 55 1.27 2.17 4.30
C HIS A 55 1.98 0.95 4.87
N TYR A 56 2.93 1.17 5.79
CA TYR A 56 3.61 0.09 6.51
C TYR A 56 3.21 0.10 7.98
N ALA A 57 3.12 -1.10 8.55
CA ALA A 57 2.98 -1.29 10.00
C ALA A 57 3.87 -2.44 10.45
N ASP A 58 4.56 -2.29 11.56
CA ASP A 58 5.34 -3.37 12.17
C ASP A 58 4.64 -3.94 13.42
N GLU A 59 3.68 -3.21 13.98
CA GLU A 59 2.86 -3.62 15.13
C GLU A 59 1.36 -3.48 14.85
N PRO A 60 0.47 -4.34 15.40
CA PRO A 60 -0.97 -4.28 15.15
C PRO A 60 -1.60 -2.92 15.49
N GLU A 61 -1.13 -2.27 16.55
CA GLU A 61 -1.60 -0.97 17.01
C GLU A 61 -1.32 0.13 15.97
N GLN A 62 -0.20 0.05 15.25
CA GLN A 62 0.12 0.98 14.17
C GLN A 62 -0.83 0.81 12.99
N ALA A 63 -1.10 -0.44 12.59
CA ALA A 63 -2.06 -0.73 11.53
C ALA A 63 -3.47 -0.21 11.91
N TRP A 64 -3.88 -0.41 13.16
CA TRP A 64 -5.14 0.11 13.67
C TRP A 64 -5.20 1.64 13.63
N GLN A 65 -4.13 2.32 14.05
CA GLN A 65 -4.04 3.78 14.01
C GLN A 65 -4.18 4.31 12.57
N ILE A 66 -3.53 3.67 11.60
CA ILE A 66 -3.63 4.05 10.17
C ILE A 66 -5.08 3.94 9.69
N ILE A 67 -5.78 2.86 10.04
CA ILE A 67 -7.20 2.67 9.69
C ILE A 67 -8.06 3.77 10.32
N GLN A 68 -7.85 4.08 11.61
CA GLN A 68 -8.62 5.11 12.30
C GLN A 68 -8.40 6.50 11.70
N ASP A 69 -7.15 6.86 11.40
CA ASP A 69 -6.82 8.19 10.86
C ASP A 69 -7.28 8.36 9.42
N PHE A 70 -7.32 7.26 8.65
CA PHE A 70 -7.91 7.25 7.33
C PHE A 70 -9.41 7.61 7.35
N HIS A 71 -10.18 7.03 8.28
CA HIS A 71 -11.63 7.29 8.39
C HIS A 71 -12.01 8.60 9.09
N LYS A 72 -11.07 9.32 9.68
CA LYS A 72 -11.31 10.65 10.29
C LYS A 72 -11.19 11.80 9.29
N LYS A 73 -10.57 11.55 8.12
CA LYS A 73 -10.45 12.51 7.03
C LYS A 73 -11.78 12.66 6.29
#